data_AF-A0A957F6B8-F1
#
_entry.id   AF-A0A957F6B8-F1
#
_cell.length_a   1.000
_cell.length_b   1.000
_cell.length_c   1.000
_cell.angle_alpha   90.00
_cell.angle_beta   90.00
_cell.angle_gamma   90.00
#
_symmetry.space_group_name_H-M   'P 1'
#
loop_
_entity.id
_entity.type
_entity.pdbx_description
1 polymer ?
#
loop_
_entity_poly.entity_id
_entity_poly.type
_entity_poly.pdbx_seq_one_letter_code
_entity_poly.pdbx_strand_id
1 'polypeptide(L)'
;MKLVIFAGGSGRRLWPISRQKSPKQFEPIIGARSTLQLAVDRVQGAYGLENVFISTNERYVDLIQAQLPDLPAANLIGEPARRDL
;
A
#
# COMPACT_ATOMS: atom_id res chain seq x y z
N MET A 1 -0.15 19.65 -4.31
CA MET A 1 0.78 19.05 -3.32
C MET A 1 0.87 17.57 -3.63
N LYS A 2 2.05 16.95 -3.57
CA LYS A 2 2.23 15.51 -3.82
C LYS A 2 2.38 14.76 -2.49
N LEU A 3 1.83 13.56 -2.41
CA LEU A 3 1.85 12.71 -1.23
C LEU A 3 2.51 11.38 -1.54
N VAL A 4 3.33 10.87 -0.62
CA VAL A 4 3.93 9.54 -0.71
C VAL A 4 3.46 8.70 0.47
N ILE A 5 2.83 7.57 0.18
CA ILE A 5 2.45 6.56 1.16
C ILE A 5 3.46 5.41 1.11
N PHE A 6 4.15 5.17 2.22
CA PHE A 6 5.07 4.04 2.35
C PHE A 6 4.29 2.78 2.75
N ALA A 7 4.05 1.89 1.78
CA ALA A 7 3.33 0.63 1.95
C ALA A 7 4.30 -0.57 2.09
N GLY A 8 5.37 -0.36 2.86
CA GLY A 8 6.39 -1.37 3.16
C GLY A 8 6.15 -2.11 4.48
N GLY A 9 7.12 -2.97 4.83
CA GLY A 9 7.15 -3.68 6.11
C GLY A 9 6.63 -5.13 6.02
N SER A 10 7.30 -6.04 6.74
CA SER A 10 7.01 -7.48 6.67
C SER A 10 5.85 -7.93 7.55
N GLY A 11 5.22 -7.02 8.33
CA GLY A 11 4.14 -7.32 9.26
C GLY A 11 4.38 -8.62 10.05
N ARG A 12 5.23 -8.62 11.07
CA ARG A 12 5.46 -9.84 11.89
C ARG A 12 4.72 -9.82 13.24
N ARG A 13 4.25 -8.64 13.66
CA ARG A 13 3.63 -8.41 14.97
C ARG A 13 2.14 -8.76 15.04
N LEU A 14 1.49 -9.00 13.91
CA LEU A 14 0.07 -9.37 13.84
C LEU A 14 -0.09 -10.82 13.35
N TRP A 15 0.90 -11.67 13.60
CA TRP A 15 0.75 -13.10 13.34
C TRP A 15 -0.46 -13.63 14.16
N PRO A 16 -1.37 -14.45 13.60
CA PRO A 16 -1.29 -15.16 12.32
C PRO A 16 -1.84 -14.40 11.09
N ILE A 17 -2.38 -13.20 11.28
CA ILE A 17 -2.95 -12.36 10.22
C ILE A 17 -1.86 -11.91 9.24
N SER A 18 -0.71 -11.48 9.77
CA SER A 18 0.38 -10.96 8.97
C SER A 18 1.39 -12.06 8.61
N ARG A 19 1.41 -12.45 7.33
CA ARG A 19 2.30 -13.50 6.78
C ARG A 19 3.30 -12.89 5.80
N GLN A 20 4.43 -13.55 5.54
CA GLN A 20 5.40 -13.04 4.54
C GLN A 20 4.77 -12.84 3.14
N LYS A 21 3.87 -13.75 2.76
CA LYS A 21 3.12 -13.68 1.49
C LYS A 21 1.93 -12.71 1.53
N SER A 22 1.45 -12.32 2.71
CA SER A 22 0.38 -11.33 2.85
C SER A 22 0.67 -10.38 4.01
N PRO A 23 1.37 -9.27 3.72
CA PRO A 23 1.62 -8.23 4.70
C PRO A 23 0.32 -7.63 5.22
N LYS A 24 0.33 -7.28 6.51
CA LYS A 24 -0.82 -6.71 7.23
C LYS A 24 -1.49 -5.54 6.50
N GLN A 25 -0.72 -4.76 5.72
CA GLN A 25 -1.24 -3.57 5.07
C GLN A 25 -2.24 -3.86 3.94
N PHE A 26 -2.21 -5.09 3.41
CA PHE A 26 -3.06 -5.54 2.31
C PHE A 26 -4.24 -6.39 2.77
N GLU A 27 -4.32 -6.70 4.07
CA GLU A 27 -5.41 -7.48 4.66
C GLU A 27 -6.49 -6.54 5.25
N PRO A 28 -7.78 -6.88 5.14
CA PRO A 28 -8.87 -6.17 5.79
C PRO A 28 -8.92 -6.55 7.27
N ILE A 29 -8.08 -5.89 8.08
CA ILE A 29 -8.00 -6.15 9.53
C ILE A 29 -9.22 -5.59 10.27
N ILE A 30 -9.79 -4.49 9.78
CA ILE A 30 -10.98 -3.84 10.34
C ILE A 30 -11.92 -3.51 9.19
N GLY A 31 -13.09 -4.15 9.16
CA GLY A 31 -14.08 -3.97 8.10
C GLY A 31 -13.68 -4.70 6.81
N ALA A 32 -14.07 -4.13 5.66
CA ALA A 32 -13.90 -4.78 4.35
C ALA A 32 -12.71 -4.24 3.52
N ARG A 33 -12.04 -3.18 3.96
CA ARG A 33 -10.95 -2.53 3.22
C ARG A 33 -9.60 -2.77 3.91
N SER A 34 -8.55 -2.86 3.11
CA SER A 34 -7.18 -2.95 3.63
C SER A 34 -6.75 -1.63 4.27
N THR A 35 -5.76 -1.69 5.16
CA THR A 35 -5.25 -0.45 5.78
C THR A 35 -4.58 0.49 4.76
N LEU A 36 -4.05 -0.05 3.65
CA LEU A 36 -3.58 0.76 2.52
C LEU A 36 -4.74 1.51 1.85
N GLN A 37 -5.84 0.81 1.52
CA GLN A 37 -7.02 1.42 0.90
C GLN A 37 -7.57 2.54 1.79
N LEU A 38 -7.70 2.28 3.09
CA LEU A 38 -8.14 3.29 4.06
C LEU A 38 -7.18 4.50 4.13
N ALA A 39 -5.88 4.31 3.93
CA ALA A 39 -4.91 5.40 3.90
C ALA A 39 -5.09 6.27 2.64
N VAL A 40 -5.30 5.64 1.47
CA VAL A 40 -5.56 6.35 0.20
C VAL A 40 -6.90 7.09 0.26
N ASP A 41 -7.95 6.44 0.77
CA ASP A 41 -9.28 7.03 0.93
C ASP A 41 -9.26 8.35 1.72
N ARG A 42 -8.42 8.41 2.76
CA ARG A 42 -8.29 9.60 3.62
C ARG A 42 -7.73 10.80 2.87
N VAL A 43 -6.89 10.58 1.86
CA VAL A 43 -6.15 11.66 1.18
C VAL A 43 -6.68 11.96 -0.21
N GLN A 44 -7.24 10.98 -0.92
CA GLN A 44 -7.65 11.15 -2.31
C GLN A 44 -8.73 12.22 -2.48
N GLY A 45 -9.67 12.35 -1.55
CA GLY A 45 -10.74 13.35 -1.62
C GLY A 45 -10.25 14.80 -1.51
N ALA A 46 -9.08 15.04 -0.91
CA ALA A 46 -8.52 16.37 -0.74
C ALA A 46 -7.44 16.71 -1.78
N TYR A 47 -6.72 15.71 -2.30
CA TYR A 47 -5.53 15.93 -3.12
C TYR A 47 -5.64 15.35 -4.54
N GLY A 48 -6.66 14.56 -4.86
CA GLY A 48 -6.75 13.83 -6.11
C GLY A 48 -5.81 12.61 -6.15
N LEU A 49 -6.26 11.53 -6.78
CA LEU A 49 -5.52 10.27 -6.83
C LEU A 49 -4.24 10.40 -7.68
N GLU A 50 -4.23 11.31 -8.65
CA GLU A 50 -3.09 11.64 -9.50
C GLU A 50 -1.90 12.24 -8.73
N ASN A 51 -2.14 12.77 -7.52
CA ASN A 51 -1.12 13.33 -6.65
C ASN A 51 -0.67 12.38 -5.52
N VAL A 52 -1.25 11.18 -5.45
CA VAL A 52 -0.90 10.15 -4.46
C VAL A 52 0.07 9.16 -5.08
N PHE A 53 1.22 8.99 -4.45
CA PHE A 53 2.25 8.02 -4.81
C PHE A 53 2.36 6.94 -3.73
N ILE A 54 2.67 5.72 -4.14
CA ILE A 54 2.86 4.60 -3.22
C ILE A 54 4.25 4.02 -3.43
N SER A 55 5.06 3.99 -2.36
CA SER A 55 6.35 3.30 -2.34
C SER A 55 6.21 1.97 -1.63
N THR A 56 6.55 0.87 -2.29
CA THR A 56 6.47 -0.48 -1.73
C THR A 56 7.55 -1.38 -2.31
N ASN A 57 7.68 -2.61 -1.82
CA ASN A 57 8.56 -3.58 -2.49
C ASN A 57 7.94 -4.04 -3.81
N GLU A 58 8.78 -4.23 -4.85
CA GLU A 58 8.35 -4.62 -6.19
C GLU A 58 7.38 -5.82 -6.21
N ARG A 59 7.57 -6.80 -5.32
CA ARG A 59 6.70 -7.98 -5.24
C ARG A 59 5.24 -7.70 -4.86
N TYR A 60 4.96 -6.50 -4.37
CA TYR A 60 3.61 -6.07 -3.98
C TYR A 60 2.96 -5.16 -5.01
N VAL A 61 3.64 -4.85 -6.11
CA VAL A 61 3.13 -3.93 -7.14
C VAL A 61 1.80 -4.42 -7.70
N ASP A 62 1.75 -5.67 -8.16
CA ASP A 62 0.54 -6.26 -8.74
C ASP A 62 -0.61 -6.33 -7.73
N LEU A 63 -0.29 -6.65 -6.47
CA LEU A 63 -1.26 -6.70 -5.38
C LEU A 63 -1.88 -5.32 -5.13
N ILE A 64 -1.07 -4.26 -5.13
CA ILE A 64 -1.56 -2.90 -4.93
C ILE A 64 -2.38 -2.44 -6.12
N GLN A 65 -1.94 -2.73 -7.35
CA GLN A 65 -2.72 -2.39 -8.54
C GLN A 65 -4.08 -3.10 -8.54
N ALA A 66 -4.16 -4.33 -8.04
CA ALA A 66 -5.42 -5.04 -7.88
C ALA A 66 -6.32 -4.42 -6.79
N GLN A 67 -5.76 -3.88 -5.70
CA GLN A 67 -6.52 -3.23 -4.63
C GLN A 67 -6.94 -1.79 -4.96
N LEU A 68 -6.18 -1.10 -5.81
CA LEU A 68 -6.34 0.29 -6.19
C LEU A 68 -6.26 0.42 -7.72
N PRO A 69 -7.27 -0.10 -8.46
CA PRO A 69 -7.23 -0.16 -9.91
C PRO A 69 -7.16 1.22 -10.57
N ASP A 70 -7.72 2.24 -9.92
CA ASP A 70 -7.76 3.63 -10.41
C ASP A 70 -6.46 4.40 -10.15
N LEU A 71 -5.53 3.84 -9.35
CA LEU A 71 -4.25 4.49 -9.10
C LEU A 71 -3.41 4.47 -10.38
N PRO A 72 -2.87 5.62 -10.84
CA PRO A 72 -2.00 5.65 -11.99
C PRO A 72 -0.77 4.76 -11.78
N ALA A 73 -0.49 3.87 -12.74
CA ALA A 73 0.67 2.97 -12.66
C ALA A 73 2.00 3.71 -12.48
N ALA A 74 2.12 4.91 -13.06
CA ALA A 74 3.29 5.79 -12.90
C ALA A 74 3.50 6.31 -11.47
N ASN A 75 2.46 6.26 -10.62
CA ASN A 75 2.52 6.70 -9.23
C ASN A 75 2.90 5.55 -8.27
N LEU A 76 3.11 4.35 -8.80
CA LEU A 76 3.49 3.19 -8.02
C LEU A 76 5.01 2.95 -8.14
N ILE A 77 5.71 3.05 -7.03
CA ILE A 77 7.16 2.92 -6.94
C ILE A 77 7.48 1.54 -6.35
N GLY A 78 7.89 0.62 -7.22
CA GLY A 78 8.39 -0.71 -6.84
C GLY A 78 9.86 -0.65 -6.45
N GLU A 79 10.14 -0.66 -5.15
CA GLU A 79 11.48 -0.72 -4.59
C GLU A 79 12.06 -2.13 -4.72
N PRO A 80 13.29 -2.30 -5.26
CA PRO A 80 13.88 -3.61 -5.55
C PRO A 80 14.23 -4.39 -4.28
N ALA A 81 14.46 -3.70 -3.16
CA ALA A 81 14.82 -4.33 -1.89
C ALA A 81 14.38 -3.45 -0.73
N ARG A 82 14.15 -4.08 0.42
CA ARG A 82 13.96 -3.37 1.68
C ARG A 82 15.28 -2.74 2.11
N ARG A 83 15.30 -1.42 2.29
CA ARG A 83 16.50 -0.67 2.71
C ARG A 83 16.42 -0.09 4.12
N ASP A 84 15.29 -0.25 4.80
CA ASP A 84 15.06 0.26 6.16
C ASP A 84 14.41 -0.80 7.08
N LEU A 85 14.56 -0.63 8.40
CA LEU A 85 14.32 -1.64 9.45
C LEU A 85 12.86 -1.91 9.81
#